data_AF-A0A8T2WZT6-F1
#
_entry.id   AF-A0A8T2WZT6-F1
#
_cell.length_a   1.000
_cell.length_b   1.000
_cell.length_c   1.000
_cell.angle_alpha   90.00
_cell.angle_beta   90.00
_cell.angle_gamma   90.00
#
_symmetry.space_group_name_H-M   'P 1'
#
loop_
_entity.id
_entity.type
_entity.pdbx_description
1 polymer ?
#
loop_
_entity_poly.entity_id
_entity_poly.type
_entity_poly.pdbx_seq_one_letter_code
_entity_poly.pdbx_strand_id
1 'polypeptide(L)'
;MILMHRALNIVFPLAILILLLIILPPYLVFKLLSYIKRSIFSENVAGKVVLITGASSGIGEDLAYEYAVRGARLALVARREDRLRAVADKARNLGSPNVFQVRADVSKVEDCKRIIDETLNHFGQLDHLVNNAGISQAAYFEDCTEVSDLTHIMDVNFWGSTFCSRFAIPHLKRSKGKIVVISSIAPWSLTPKLSVYNASKAALISFYGTLRVEIGSHIGITIVMPGLIDTEMTSPSSLAKYSVKFCPPNEPANQCAKAIVKSTCRGDRYLTEPSWWNALFMFKLLCPEALDFLLRWAFMVNGAQKERRI
;
A
#
# COMPACT_ATOMS: atom_id res chain seq x y z
N MET A 1 20.77 18.38 33.41
CA MET A 1 19.94 18.06 32.22
C MET A 1 20.77 17.85 30.95
N ILE A 2 21.58 18.83 30.50
CA ILE A 2 22.40 18.71 29.27
C ILE A 2 23.42 17.55 29.32
N LEU A 3 24.13 17.39 30.44
CA LEU A 3 25.10 16.30 30.62
C LEU A 3 24.43 14.91 30.61
N MET A 4 23.22 14.81 31.19
CA MET A 4 22.42 13.60 31.20
C MET A 4 21.96 13.22 29.78
N HIS A 5 21.50 14.17 28.97
CA HIS A 5 21.17 13.92 27.57
C HIS A 5 22.39 13.49 26.75
N ARG A 6 23.56 14.11 26.96
CA ARG A 6 24.81 13.68 26.29
C ARG A 6 25.20 12.25 26.67
N ALA A 7 25.11 11.90 27.95
CA ALA A 7 25.36 10.55 28.41
C ALA A 7 24.36 9.55 27.82
N LEU A 8 23.06 9.86 27.82
CA LEU A 8 22.02 9.01 27.22
C LEU A 8 22.24 8.82 25.71
N ASN A 9 22.64 9.87 24.99
CA ASN A 9 22.91 9.78 23.55
C ASN A 9 24.07 8.83 23.19
N ILE A 10 24.98 8.54 24.13
CA ILE A 10 26.09 7.61 23.91
C ILE A 10 25.74 6.22 24.44
N VAL A 11 25.25 6.16 25.68
CA VAL A 11 25.00 4.88 26.38
C VAL A 11 23.81 4.15 25.77
N PHE A 12 22.73 4.86 25.43
CA PHE A 12 21.49 4.23 24.99
C PHE A 12 21.61 3.53 23.62
N PRO A 13 22.24 4.12 22.58
CA PRO A 13 22.46 3.41 21.33
C PRO A 13 23.35 2.17 21.48
N LEU A 14 24.42 2.25 22.27
CA LEU A 14 25.30 1.10 22.54
C LEU A 14 24.57 -0.02 23.29
N ALA A 15 23.80 0.34 24.31
CA ALA A 15 22.97 -0.61 25.05
C ALA A 15 21.92 -1.27 24.14
N ILE A 16 21.26 -0.51 23.26
CA ILE A 16 20.32 -1.05 22.27
C ILE A 16 21.02 -2.00 21.30
N LEU A 17 22.22 -1.67 20.81
CA LEU A 17 22.94 -2.53 19.87
C LEU A 17 23.29 -3.88 20.50
N ILE A 18 23.80 -3.87 21.74
CA ILE A 18 24.09 -5.09 22.50
C ILE A 18 22.81 -5.88 22.75
N LEU A 19 21.72 -5.21 23.17
CA LEU A 19 20.44 -5.85 23.41
C LEU A 19 19.87 -6.48 22.15
N LEU A 20 19.98 -5.81 20.99
CA LEU A 20 19.56 -6.34 19.70
C LEU A 20 20.35 -7.59 19.31
N LEU A 21 21.66 -7.64 19.55
CA LEU A 21 22.47 -8.84 19.27
C LEU A 21 22.01 -10.06 20.08
N ILE A 22 21.52 -9.83 21.31
CA ILE A 22 21.01 -10.89 22.19
C ILE A 22 19.57 -11.29 21.82
N ILE A 23 18.68 -10.33 21.57
CA ILE A 23 17.24 -10.57 21.34
C ILE A 23 16.96 -11.03 19.91
N LEU A 24 17.72 -10.56 18.92
CA LEU A 24 17.42 -10.79 17.52
C LEU A 24 17.44 -12.28 17.14
N PRO A 25 18.45 -13.10 17.50
CA PRO A 25 18.45 -14.52 17.15
C PRO A 25 17.22 -15.31 17.66
N PRO A 26 16.87 -15.30 18.96
CA PRO A 26 15.67 -16.01 19.43
C PRO A 26 14.38 -15.41 18.86
N TYR A 27 14.33 -14.09 18.63
CA TYR A 27 13.21 -13.45 17.95
C TYR A 27 13.03 -13.94 16.51
N LEU A 28 14.12 -14.13 15.75
CA LEU A 28 14.06 -14.66 14.38
C LEU A 28 13.55 -16.10 14.35
N VAL A 29 13.95 -16.93 15.31
CA VAL A 29 13.41 -18.29 15.47
C VAL A 29 11.91 -18.24 15.78
N PHE A 30 11.50 -17.42 16.76
CA PHE A 30 10.09 -17.22 17.08
C PHE A 30 9.27 -16.72 15.89
N LYS A 31 9.83 -15.77 15.13
CA LYS A 31 9.21 -15.23 13.90
C LYS A 31 9.06 -16.30 12.83
N LEU A 32 10.06 -17.16 12.64
CA LEU A 32 10.00 -18.29 11.71
C LEU A 32 8.93 -19.31 12.12
N LEU A 33 8.89 -19.71 13.39
CA LEU A 33 7.87 -20.63 13.91
C LEU A 33 6.46 -20.04 13.78
N SER A 34 6.31 -18.75 14.10
CA SER A 34 5.05 -18.02 13.93
C SER A 34 4.61 -17.95 12.46
N TYR A 35 5.57 -17.75 11.55
CA TYR A 35 5.33 -17.75 10.11
C TYR A 35 4.84 -19.12 9.63
N ILE A 36 5.51 -20.21 10.03
CA ILE A 36 5.13 -21.58 9.68
C ILE A 36 3.72 -21.87 10.17
N LYS A 37 3.42 -21.58 11.45
CA LYS A 37 2.09 -21.77 12.03
C LYS A 37 1.02 -21.01 11.23
N ARG A 38 1.23 -19.73 10.94
CA ARG A 38 0.26 -18.92 10.18
C ARG A 38 0.11 -19.37 8.73
N SER A 39 1.18 -19.91 8.13
CA SER A 39 1.12 -20.44 6.77
C SER A 39 0.31 -21.74 6.69
N ILE A 40 0.26 -22.53 7.76
CA ILE A 40 -0.58 -23.73 7.86
C ILE A 40 -2.04 -23.33 8.13
N PHE A 41 -2.26 -22.37 9.04
CA PHE A 41 -3.60 -21.90 9.44
C PHE A 41 -4.03 -20.62 8.70
N SER A 42 -3.72 -20.50 7.41
CA SER A 42 -4.12 -19.32 6.63
C SER A 42 -5.64 -19.29 6.45
N GLU A 43 -6.21 -18.10 6.52
CA GLU A 43 -7.65 -17.89 6.32
C GLU A 43 -8.12 -18.33 4.91
N ASN A 44 -9.28 -18.98 4.87
CA ASN A 44 -10.03 -19.21 3.64
C ASN A 44 -11.01 -18.05 3.40
N VAL A 45 -10.99 -17.48 2.19
CA VAL A 45 -11.82 -16.33 1.79
C VAL A 45 -13.06 -16.71 1.00
N ALA A 46 -13.29 -17.99 0.74
CA ALA A 46 -14.50 -18.47 0.10
C ALA A 46 -15.74 -18.01 0.89
N GLY A 47 -16.70 -17.37 0.20
CA GLY A 47 -17.90 -16.81 0.79
C GLY A 47 -17.72 -15.51 1.59
N LYS A 48 -16.49 -15.06 1.85
CA LYS A 48 -16.23 -13.75 2.50
C LYS A 48 -16.56 -12.59 1.57
N VAL A 49 -16.93 -11.45 2.13
CA VAL A 49 -17.21 -10.20 1.41
C VAL A 49 -15.96 -9.32 1.44
N VAL A 50 -15.45 -9.04 0.24
CA VAL A 50 -14.24 -8.24 0.03
C VAL A 50 -14.60 -6.99 -0.75
N LEU A 51 -14.39 -5.81 -0.14
CA LEU A 51 -14.53 -4.53 -0.82
C LEU A 51 -13.18 -4.07 -1.34
N ILE A 52 -13.06 -3.78 -2.63
CA ILE A 52 -11.82 -3.34 -3.28
C ILE A 52 -12.03 -1.96 -3.90
N THR A 53 -11.29 -0.96 -3.41
CA THR A 53 -11.27 0.38 -4.01
C THR A 53 -10.24 0.46 -5.14
N GLY A 54 -10.52 1.24 -6.19
CA GLY A 54 -9.64 1.32 -7.36
C GLY A 54 -9.60 0.02 -8.17
N ALA A 55 -10.69 -0.76 -8.18
CA ALA A 55 -10.75 -2.08 -8.79
C ALA A 55 -10.78 -2.10 -10.33
N SER A 56 -10.88 -0.94 -10.99
CA SER A 56 -11.05 -0.86 -12.45
C SER A 56 -9.78 -1.04 -13.30
N SER A 57 -8.61 -1.24 -12.67
CA SER A 57 -7.33 -1.46 -13.38
C SER A 57 -6.20 -1.88 -12.44
N GLY A 58 -5.13 -2.44 -13.02
CA GLY A 58 -3.85 -2.64 -12.34
C GLY A 58 -3.96 -3.58 -11.15
N ILE A 59 -3.29 -3.26 -10.04
CA ILE A 59 -3.29 -4.11 -8.83
C ILE A 59 -4.73 -4.37 -8.32
N GLY A 60 -5.61 -3.35 -8.33
CA GLY A 60 -6.99 -3.51 -7.87
C GLY A 60 -7.82 -4.47 -8.70
N GLU A 61 -7.58 -4.48 -10.01
CA GLU A 61 -8.21 -5.42 -10.95
C GLU A 61 -7.73 -6.85 -10.70
N ASP A 62 -6.42 -7.08 -10.63
CA ASP A 62 -5.88 -8.41 -10.39
C ASP A 62 -6.18 -8.93 -8.97
N LEU A 63 -6.32 -8.03 -7.99
CA LEU A 63 -6.84 -8.39 -6.67
C LEU A 63 -8.28 -8.89 -6.75
N ALA A 64 -9.14 -8.25 -7.56
CA ALA A 64 -10.51 -8.73 -7.77
C ALA A 64 -10.51 -10.14 -8.38
N TYR A 65 -9.64 -10.40 -9.35
CA TYR A 65 -9.50 -11.72 -9.96
C TYR A 65 -8.97 -12.76 -8.98
N GLU A 66 -7.92 -12.46 -8.23
CA GLU A 66 -7.36 -13.40 -7.24
C GLU A 66 -8.35 -13.73 -6.12
N TYR A 67 -9.10 -12.75 -5.63
CA TYR A 67 -10.18 -13.02 -4.66
C TYR A 67 -11.33 -13.81 -5.28
N ALA A 68 -11.67 -13.56 -6.55
CA ALA A 68 -12.70 -14.31 -7.28
C ALA A 68 -12.35 -15.79 -7.44
N VAL A 69 -11.12 -16.10 -7.87
CA VAL A 69 -10.62 -17.49 -7.99
C VAL A 69 -10.71 -18.24 -6.66
N ARG A 70 -10.62 -17.52 -5.52
CA ARG A 70 -10.76 -18.09 -4.17
C ARG A 70 -12.20 -18.11 -3.65
N GLY A 71 -13.19 -17.82 -4.49
CA GLY A 71 -14.61 -17.90 -4.16
C GLY A 71 -15.13 -16.78 -3.25
N ALA A 72 -14.44 -15.65 -3.17
CA ALA A 72 -14.92 -14.50 -2.41
C ALA A 72 -16.08 -13.79 -3.13
N ARG A 73 -16.99 -13.19 -2.37
CA ARG A 73 -17.99 -12.22 -2.84
C ARG A 73 -17.36 -10.83 -2.87
N LEU A 74 -17.59 -10.07 -3.94
CA LEU A 74 -16.82 -8.85 -4.21
C LEU A 74 -17.72 -7.62 -4.27
N ALA A 75 -17.32 -6.56 -3.57
CA ALA A 75 -17.78 -5.20 -3.81
C ALA A 75 -16.65 -4.43 -4.52
N LEU A 76 -16.82 -4.15 -5.80
CA LEU A 76 -15.81 -3.48 -6.61
C LEU A 76 -16.13 -2.00 -6.74
N VAL A 77 -15.18 -1.14 -6.40
CA VAL A 77 -15.37 0.31 -6.35
C VAL A 77 -14.36 1.03 -7.24
N ALA A 78 -14.85 1.85 -8.17
CA ALA A 78 -14.02 2.74 -8.98
C ALA A 78 -14.85 3.85 -9.65
N ARG A 79 -14.19 4.84 -10.25
CA ARG A 79 -14.86 5.93 -10.99
C ARG A 79 -15.27 5.53 -12.42
N ARG A 80 -14.49 4.64 -13.06
CA ARG A 80 -14.68 4.22 -14.45
C ARG A 80 -15.63 3.03 -14.52
N GLU A 81 -16.92 3.29 -14.72
CA GLU A 81 -17.96 2.25 -14.72
C GLU A 81 -17.74 1.15 -15.77
N ASP A 82 -17.44 1.52 -17.02
CA ASP A 82 -17.33 0.54 -18.11
C ASP A 82 -16.24 -0.50 -17.84
N ARG A 83 -15.10 -0.03 -17.33
CA ARG A 83 -14.00 -0.91 -16.90
C ARG A 83 -14.38 -1.74 -15.67
N LEU A 84 -15.09 -1.14 -14.71
CA LEU A 84 -15.53 -1.84 -13.51
C LEU A 84 -16.51 -2.98 -13.84
N ARG A 85 -17.40 -2.78 -14.83
CA ARG A 85 -18.30 -3.82 -15.36
C ARG A 85 -17.50 -4.97 -15.99
N ALA A 86 -16.51 -4.66 -16.84
CA ALA A 86 -15.66 -5.69 -17.44
C ALA A 86 -14.89 -6.51 -16.39
N VAL A 87 -14.31 -5.85 -15.37
CA VAL A 87 -13.65 -6.54 -14.25
C VAL A 87 -14.65 -7.42 -13.49
N ALA A 88 -15.87 -6.93 -13.26
CA ALA A 88 -16.89 -7.70 -12.57
C ALA A 88 -17.32 -8.95 -13.33
N ASP A 89 -17.54 -8.85 -14.64
CA ASP A 89 -17.92 -9.99 -15.48
C ASP A 89 -16.82 -11.05 -15.49
N LYS A 90 -15.57 -10.62 -15.63
CA LYS A 90 -14.42 -11.53 -15.54
C LYS A 90 -14.29 -12.15 -14.14
N ALA A 91 -14.50 -11.38 -13.07
CA ALA A 91 -14.47 -11.91 -11.71
C ALA A 91 -15.58 -12.96 -11.46
N ARG A 92 -16.78 -12.77 -12.00
CA ARG A 92 -17.84 -13.80 -11.97
C ARG A 92 -17.39 -15.06 -12.70
N ASN A 93 -16.86 -14.92 -13.92
CA ASN A 93 -16.37 -16.04 -14.72
C ASN A 93 -15.22 -16.81 -14.06
N LEU A 94 -14.39 -16.14 -13.26
CA LEU A 94 -13.28 -16.75 -12.52
C LEU A 94 -13.72 -17.49 -11.25
N GLY A 95 -14.97 -17.36 -10.81
CA GLY A 95 -15.52 -18.12 -9.69
C GLY A 95 -16.03 -17.29 -8.51
N SER A 96 -16.11 -15.96 -8.62
CA SER A 96 -16.77 -15.16 -7.59
C SER A 96 -18.27 -15.47 -7.55
N PRO A 97 -18.84 -15.88 -6.40
CA PRO A 97 -20.26 -16.23 -6.32
C PRO A 97 -21.20 -15.03 -6.49
N ASN A 98 -20.73 -13.82 -6.18
CA ASN A 98 -21.51 -12.60 -6.29
C ASN A 98 -20.56 -11.40 -6.37
N VAL A 99 -20.80 -10.53 -7.37
CA VAL A 99 -20.03 -9.30 -7.58
C VAL A 99 -21.00 -8.14 -7.68
N PHE A 100 -20.83 -7.17 -6.77
CA PHE A 100 -21.52 -5.89 -6.71
C PHE A 100 -20.57 -4.78 -7.14
N GLN A 101 -21.01 -3.88 -8.03
CA GLN A 101 -20.20 -2.77 -8.52
C GLN A 101 -20.76 -1.46 -7.97
N VAL A 102 -19.89 -0.57 -7.51
CA VAL A 102 -20.28 0.77 -7.07
C VAL A 102 -19.39 1.81 -7.73
N ARG A 103 -19.99 2.76 -8.45
CA ARG A 103 -19.28 3.97 -8.87
C ARG A 103 -19.12 4.89 -7.68
N ALA A 104 -17.89 5.26 -7.35
CA ALA A 104 -17.60 6.22 -6.30
C ALA A 104 -16.24 6.88 -6.50
N ASP A 105 -16.10 8.10 -5.98
CA ASP A 105 -14.84 8.79 -5.81
C ASP A 105 -14.41 8.78 -4.34
N VAL A 106 -13.35 8.04 -4.02
CA VAL A 106 -12.86 7.92 -2.64
C VAL A 106 -12.30 9.24 -2.09
N SER A 107 -12.06 10.26 -2.92
CA SER A 107 -11.70 11.59 -2.42
C SER A 107 -12.85 12.30 -1.69
N LYS A 108 -14.09 11.79 -1.83
CA LYS A 108 -15.30 12.36 -1.21
C LYS A 108 -15.70 11.51 -0.01
N VAL A 109 -15.87 12.13 1.15
CA VAL A 109 -16.19 11.42 2.40
C VAL A 109 -17.58 10.78 2.35
N GLU A 110 -18.53 11.40 1.65
CA GLU A 110 -19.89 10.91 1.46
C GLU A 110 -19.88 9.62 0.64
N ASP A 111 -19.07 9.58 -0.43
CA ASP A 111 -18.88 8.38 -1.24
C ASP A 111 -18.20 7.27 -0.43
N CYS A 112 -17.18 7.59 0.37
CA CYS A 112 -16.56 6.63 1.29
C CYS A 112 -17.56 6.00 2.25
N LYS A 113 -18.51 6.76 2.79
CA LYS A 113 -19.58 6.23 3.64
C LYS A 113 -20.55 5.37 2.83
N ARG A 114 -21.02 5.90 1.69
CA ARG A 114 -22.01 5.28 0.83
C ARG A 114 -21.56 3.90 0.33
N ILE A 115 -20.30 3.74 -0.09
CA ILE A 115 -19.82 2.43 -0.56
C ILE A 115 -19.82 1.36 0.54
N ILE A 116 -19.56 1.74 1.80
CA ILE A 116 -19.64 0.81 2.93
C ILE A 116 -21.10 0.44 3.19
N ASP A 117 -21.99 1.43 3.25
CA ASP A 117 -23.42 1.23 3.48
C ASP A 117 -24.06 0.37 2.37
N GLU A 118 -23.79 0.65 1.10
CA GLU A 118 -24.30 -0.14 -0.03
C GLU A 118 -23.76 -1.57 -0.03
N THR A 119 -22.48 -1.76 0.32
CA THR A 119 -21.89 -3.11 0.46
C THR A 119 -22.60 -3.91 1.55
N LEU A 120 -22.90 -3.28 2.69
CA LEU A 120 -23.61 -3.92 3.78
C LEU A 120 -25.08 -4.19 3.45
N ASN A 121 -25.74 -3.28 2.74
CA ASN A 121 -27.12 -3.49 2.28
C ASN A 121 -27.21 -4.66 1.31
N HIS A 122 -26.22 -4.82 0.42
CA HIS A 122 -26.20 -5.89 -0.57
C HIS A 122 -25.79 -7.25 0.01
N PHE A 123 -24.78 -7.30 0.88
CA PHE A 123 -24.21 -8.57 1.36
C PHE A 123 -24.51 -8.90 2.84
N GLY A 124 -24.98 -7.94 3.63
CA GLY A 124 -25.20 -8.08 5.08
C GLY A 124 -23.93 -8.07 5.95
N GLN A 125 -22.74 -8.10 5.33
CA GLN A 125 -21.46 -8.20 6.04
C GLN A 125 -20.32 -7.55 5.24
N LEU A 126 -19.20 -7.31 5.93
CA LEU A 126 -17.92 -6.93 5.31
C LEU A 126 -16.81 -7.65 6.06
N ASP A 127 -16.00 -8.44 5.36
CA ASP A 127 -14.89 -9.19 5.95
C ASP A 127 -13.56 -8.53 5.66
N HIS A 128 -13.32 -8.12 4.42
CA HIS A 128 -12.06 -7.50 4.01
C HIS A 128 -12.32 -6.14 3.35
N LEU A 129 -11.60 -5.11 3.79
CA LEU A 129 -11.49 -3.83 3.09
C LEU A 129 -10.11 -3.71 2.45
N VAL A 130 -10.07 -3.58 1.13
CA VAL A 130 -8.84 -3.37 0.36
C VAL A 130 -8.81 -1.94 -0.14
N ASN A 131 -8.05 -1.11 0.58
CA ASN A 131 -7.74 0.26 0.20
C ASN A 131 -6.62 0.26 -0.84
N ASN A 132 -7.00 0.20 -2.11
CA ASN A 132 -6.08 0.16 -3.24
C ASN A 132 -6.15 1.43 -4.12
N ALA A 133 -7.27 2.15 -4.13
CA ALA A 133 -7.41 3.36 -4.92
C ALA A 133 -6.23 4.32 -4.69
N GLY A 134 -5.63 4.79 -5.78
CA GLY A 134 -4.53 5.73 -5.72
C GLY A 134 -4.20 6.35 -7.08
N ILE A 135 -3.62 7.54 -7.02
CA ILE A 135 -3.15 8.29 -8.18
C ILE A 135 -1.69 8.72 -7.96
N SER A 136 -1.00 8.94 -9.06
CA SER A 136 0.35 9.50 -9.11
C SER A 136 0.39 10.59 -10.16
N GLN A 137 1.11 11.67 -9.87
CA GLN A 137 1.34 12.77 -10.78
C GLN A 137 2.81 13.15 -10.73
N ALA A 138 3.45 13.20 -11.90
CA ALA A 138 4.86 13.53 -12.04
C ALA A 138 5.00 15.05 -12.21
N ALA A 139 5.51 15.74 -11.19
CA ALA A 139 5.84 17.16 -11.28
C ALA A 139 6.94 17.50 -10.27
N TYR A 140 7.90 18.35 -10.65
CA TYR A 140 8.77 18.94 -9.64
C TYR A 140 7.92 19.82 -8.73
N PHE A 141 8.19 19.77 -7.43
CA PHE A 141 7.41 20.52 -6.46
C PHE A 141 7.47 22.04 -6.72
N GLU A 142 8.59 22.55 -7.21
CA GLU A 142 8.77 23.97 -7.57
C GLU A 142 8.00 24.39 -8.84
N ASP A 143 7.61 23.44 -9.68
CA ASP A 143 6.88 23.71 -10.93
C ASP A 143 5.36 23.65 -10.75
N CYS A 144 4.87 23.23 -9.57
CA CYS A 144 3.45 23.13 -9.28
C CYS A 144 2.88 24.52 -8.96
N THR A 145 2.08 25.07 -9.87
CA THR A 145 1.50 26.42 -9.72
C THR A 145 0.22 26.42 -8.89
N GLU A 146 -0.57 25.34 -8.94
CA GLU A 146 -1.87 25.24 -8.25
C GLU A 146 -1.80 24.26 -7.06
N VAL A 147 -2.26 24.71 -5.88
CA VAL A 147 -2.29 23.88 -4.66
C VAL A 147 -3.23 22.67 -4.80
N SER A 148 -4.31 22.83 -5.58
CA SER A 148 -5.30 21.78 -5.84
C SER A 148 -4.71 20.52 -6.47
N ASP A 149 -3.67 20.66 -7.30
CA ASP A 149 -2.95 19.54 -7.92
C ASP A 149 -2.24 18.67 -6.86
N LEU A 150 -1.83 19.27 -5.75
CA LEU A 150 -1.13 18.60 -4.66
C LEU A 150 -2.13 17.97 -3.66
N THR A 151 -3.20 18.69 -3.31
CA THR A 151 -4.18 18.21 -2.33
C THR A 151 -4.93 16.99 -2.85
N HIS A 152 -5.26 16.95 -4.14
CA HIS A 152 -6.00 15.83 -4.73
C HIS A 152 -5.30 14.47 -4.55
N ILE A 153 -3.96 14.44 -4.61
CA ILE A 153 -3.18 13.22 -4.37
C ILE A 153 -3.38 12.72 -2.94
N MET A 154 -3.35 13.63 -1.96
CA MET A 154 -3.60 13.29 -0.56
C MET A 154 -5.06 12.87 -0.34
N ASP A 155 -6.01 13.56 -0.97
CA ASP A 155 -7.44 13.28 -0.86
C ASP A 155 -7.77 11.85 -1.32
N VAL A 156 -7.18 11.41 -2.44
CA VAL A 156 -7.38 10.05 -2.94
C VAL A 156 -6.55 9.03 -2.17
N ASN A 157 -5.23 9.22 -2.11
CA ASN A 157 -4.32 8.17 -1.62
C ASN A 157 -4.44 7.96 -0.12
N PHE A 158 -4.53 9.05 0.65
CA PHE A 158 -4.56 9.01 2.11
C PHE A 158 -5.99 9.09 2.63
N TRP A 159 -6.68 10.22 2.41
CA TRP A 159 -8.00 10.45 2.98
C TRP A 159 -9.02 9.41 2.52
N GLY A 160 -9.04 9.06 1.23
CA GLY A 160 -9.90 8.00 0.71
C GLY A 160 -9.72 6.66 1.43
N SER A 161 -8.48 6.26 1.71
CA SER A 161 -8.19 5.04 2.48
C SER A 161 -8.71 5.17 3.93
N THR A 162 -8.37 6.27 4.61
CA THR A 162 -8.70 6.47 6.02
C THR A 162 -10.21 6.62 6.27
N PHE A 163 -10.95 7.31 5.39
CA PHE A 163 -12.40 7.46 5.50
C PHE A 163 -13.12 6.15 5.21
N CYS A 164 -12.72 5.40 4.17
CA CYS A 164 -13.23 4.05 3.95
C CYS A 164 -13.01 3.17 5.18
N SER A 165 -11.82 3.19 5.77
CA SER A 165 -11.53 2.45 7.00
C SER A 165 -12.38 2.90 8.19
N ARG A 166 -12.53 4.21 8.40
CA ARG A 166 -13.36 4.76 9.49
C ARG A 166 -14.77 4.19 9.47
N PHE A 167 -15.41 4.19 8.31
CA PHE A 167 -16.78 3.66 8.16
C PHE A 167 -16.83 2.13 8.21
N ALA A 168 -15.80 1.43 7.74
CA ALA A 168 -15.76 -0.04 7.76
C ALA A 168 -15.46 -0.64 9.14
N ILE A 169 -14.73 0.06 10.03
CA ILE A 169 -14.24 -0.48 11.32
C ILE A 169 -15.33 -1.15 12.17
N PRO A 170 -16.53 -0.57 12.40
CA PRO A 170 -17.56 -1.22 13.20
C PRO A 170 -17.98 -2.59 12.64
N HIS A 171 -17.97 -2.74 11.32
CA HIS A 171 -18.38 -3.96 10.61
C HIS A 171 -17.26 -4.99 10.59
N LEU A 172 -16.03 -4.54 10.34
CA LEU A 172 -14.83 -5.38 10.39
C LEU A 172 -14.57 -5.92 11.80
N LYS A 173 -14.88 -5.16 12.85
CA LYS A 173 -14.82 -5.67 14.24
C LYS A 173 -15.78 -6.84 14.45
N ARG A 174 -16.99 -6.78 13.88
CA ARG A 174 -18.00 -7.85 14.00
C ARG A 174 -17.58 -9.13 13.26
N SER A 175 -17.01 -8.98 12.07
CA SER A 175 -16.54 -10.11 11.26
C SER A 175 -15.16 -10.64 11.65
N LYS A 176 -14.46 -9.98 12.59
CA LYS A 176 -13.02 -10.18 12.85
C LYS A 176 -12.20 -10.06 11.56
N GLY A 177 -12.59 -9.07 10.75
CA GLY A 177 -12.14 -8.86 9.39
C GLY A 177 -10.73 -8.29 9.27
N LYS A 178 -10.41 -7.87 8.04
CA LYS A 178 -9.08 -7.38 7.68
C LYS A 178 -9.13 -6.09 6.87
N ILE A 179 -8.12 -5.25 7.06
CA ILE A 179 -7.83 -4.09 6.21
C ILE A 179 -6.52 -4.36 5.48
N VAL A 180 -6.55 -4.24 4.16
CA VAL A 180 -5.38 -4.27 3.29
C VAL A 180 -5.17 -2.87 2.75
N VAL A 181 -3.96 -2.34 2.87
CA VAL A 181 -3.65 -0.98 2.43
C VAL A 181 -2.49 -1.02 1.46
N ILE A 182 -2.72 -0.54 0.24
CA ILE A 182 -1.69 -0.47 -0.79
C ILE A 182 -0.94 0.86 -0.67
N SER A 183 0.19 0.82 0.03
CA SER A 183 1.18 1.89 0.07
C SER A 183 2.09 1.79 -1.17
N SER A 184 3.41 1.89 -1.02
CA SER A 184 4.44 1.73 -2.05
C SER A 184 5.81 1.67 -1.39
N ILE A 185 6.84 1.20 -2.10
CA ILE A 185 8.25 1.41 -1.72
C ILE A 185 8.72 2.85 -1.94
N ALA A 186 7.89 3.69 -2.58
CA ALA A 186 8.20 5.07 -2.92
C ALA A 186 8.67 5.96 -1.75
N PRO A 187 8.19 5.78 -0.50
CA PRO A 187 8.74 6.46 0.67
C PRO A 187 10.25 6.23 0.89
N TRP A 188 10.80 5.14 0.35
CA TRP A 188 12.21 4.78 0.47
C TRP A 188 13.02 5.03 -0.81
N SER A 189 12.38 5.10 -1.98
CA SER A 189 13.07 5.35 -3.27
C SER A 189 13.35 6.82 -3.56
N LEU A 190 12.70 7.75 -2.83
CA LEU A 190 12.90 9.22 -2.93
C LEU A 190 12.96 9.73 -4.37
N THR A 191 12.14 9.16 -5.24
CA THR A 191 12.16 9.45 -6.67
C THR A 191 11.75 10.91 -6.92
N PRO A 192 12.55 11.71 -7.65
CA PRO A 192 12.18 13.06 -8.03
C PRO A 192 10.84 13.11 -8.76
N LYS A 193 10.17 14.25 -8.70
CA LYS A 193 8.83 14.50 -9.28
C LYS A 193 7.66 13.76 -8.60
N LEU A 194 7.92 13.01 -7.54
CA LEU A 194 6.91 12.24 -6.78
C LEU A 194 6.82 12.67 -5.31
N SER A 195 7.21 13.89 -4.96
CA SER A 195 7.29 14.34 -3.55
C SER A 195 5.98 14.13 -2.78
N VAL A 196 4.85 14.61 -3.31
CA VAL A 196 3.53 14.47 -2.67
C VAL A 196 3.01 13.04 -2.72
N TYR A 197 3.24 12.32 -3.83
CA TYR A 197 2.90 10.91 -3.91
C TYR A 197 3.64 10.10 -2.83
N ASN A 198 4.96 10.27 -2.70
CA ASN A 198 5.78 9.60 -1.69
C ASN A 198 5.30 9.94 -0.28
N ALA A 199 4.99 11.22 -0.01
CA ALA A 199 4.43 11.66 1.26
C ALA A 199 3.10 10.97 1.57
N SER A 200 2.18 10.91 0.60
CA SER A 200 0.87 10.26 0.76
C SER A 200 1.00 8.76 1.09
N LYS A 201 1.92 8.06 0.42
CA LYS A 201 2.18 6.63 0.66
C LYS A 201 2.90 6.40 1.98
N ALA A 202 3.79 7.29 2.39
CA ALA A 202 4.45 7.25 3.72
C ALA A 202 3.43 7.46 4.85
N ALA A 203 2.49 8.40 4.68
CA ALA A 203 1.43 8.68 5.63
C ALA A 203 0.57 7.44 5.91
N LEU A 204 0.26 6.63 4.88
CA LEU A 204 -0.45 5.36 5.06
C LEU A 204 0.32 4.39 5.97
N ILE A 205 1.65 4.26 5.81
CA ILE A 205 2.46 3.34 6.62
C ILE A 205 2.37 3.73 8.10
N SER A 206 2.55 5.01 8.40
CA SER A 206 2.47 5.52 9.78
C SER A 206 1.05 5.40 10.34
N PHE A 207 0.04 5.89 9.62
CA PHE A 207 -1.35 5.90 10.06
C PHE A 207 -1.88 4.49 10.35
N TYR A 208 -1.71 3.55 9.42
CA TYR A 208 -2.20 2.18 9.63
C TYR A 208 -1.33 1.38 10.60
N GLY A 209 -0.06 1.77 10.77
CA GLY A 209 0.79 1.28 11.86
C GLY A 209 0.21 1.64 13.22
N THR A 210 -0.15 2.91 13.41
CA THR A 210 -0.79 3.43 14.63
C THR A 210 -2.18 2.83 14.83
N LEU A 211 -3.03 2.81 13.79
CA LEU A 211 -4.38 2.26 13.85
C LEU A 211 -4.38 0.78 14.27
N ARG A 212 -3.37 0.01 13.85
CA ARG A 212 -3.20 -1.39 14.28
C ARG A 212 -2.97 -1.50 15.79
N VAL A 213 -2.26 -0.55 16.40
CA VAL A 213 -2.06 -0.50 17.86
C VAL A 213 -3.37 -0.13 18.56
N GLU A 214 -4.10 0.88 18.04
CA GLU A 214 -5.36 1.34 18.61
C GLU A 214 -6.48 0.29 18.57
N ILE A 215 -6.59 -0.46 17.46
CA ILE A 215 -7.64 -1.46 17.28
C ILE A 215 -7.28 -2.81 17.91
N GLY A 216 -6.00 -3.11 18.13
CA GLY A 216 -5.54 -4.35 18.72
C GLY A 216 -5.83 -5.57 17.84
N SER A 217 -6.26 -6.69 18.44
CA SER A 217 -6.49 -7.97 17.73
C SER A 217 -7.86 -8.08 17.04
N HIS A 218 -8.71 -7.06 17.11
CA HIS A 218 -10.06 -7.11 16.57
C HIS A 218 -10.11 -7.10 15.04
N ILE A 219 -9.13 -6.45 14.39
CA ILE A 219 -9.04 -6.34 12.92
C ILE A 219 -7.59 -6.59 12.52
N GLY A 220 -7.37 -7.48 11.55
CA GLY A 220 -6.04 -7.67 10.95
C GLY A 220 -5.72 -6.52 9.99
N ILE A 221 -4.51 -5.93 10.06
CA ILE A 221 -4.10 -4.88 9.12
C ILE A 221 -2.81 -5.28 8.42
N THR A 222 -2.87 -5.43 7.09
CA THR A 222 -1.72 -5.70 6.23
C THR A 222 -1.39 -4.45 5.42
N ILE A 223 -0.20 -3.89 5.63
CA ILE A 223 0.31 -2.76 4.86
C ILE A 223 1.20 -3.33 3.75
N VAL A 224 0.79 -3.11 2.51
CA VAL A 224 1.51 -3.59 1.34
C VAL A 224 2.36 -2.44 0.79
N MET A 225 3.61 -2.72 0.45
CA MET A 225 4.55 -1.78 -0.14
C MET A 225 5.02 -2.36 -1.47
N PRO A 226 4.22 -2.23 -2.54
CA PRO A 226 4.63 -2.71 -3.85
C PRO A 226 5.81 -1.91 -4.40
N GLY A 227 6.68 -2.61 -5.11
CA GLY A 227 7.72 -2.08 -5.98
C GLY A 227 7.14 -1.50 -7.28
N LEU A 228 7.88 -1.67 -8.36
CA LEU A 228 7.38 -1.41 -9.71
C LEU A 228 6.54 -2.59 -10.17
N ILE A 229 5.24 -2.39 -10.27
CA ILE A 229 4.27 -3.41 -10.71
C ILE A 229 3.72 -3.00 -12.06
N ASP A 230 3.64 -3.90 -13.03
CA ASP A 230 3.18 -3.62 -14.40
C ASP A 230 1.70 -3.22 -14.43
N THR A 231 1.44 -1.91 -14.56
CA THR A 231 0.11 -1.30 -14.53
C THR A 231 0.09 -0.04 -15.40
N GLU A 232 -1.08 0.56 -15.63
CA GLU A 232 -1.18 1.86 -16.31
C GLU A 232 -0.33 2.96 -15.63
N MET A 233 -0.21 2.93 -14.30
CA MET A 233 0.54 3.91 -13.50
C MET A 233 2.06 3.83 -13.75
N THR A 234 2.55 2.65 -14.13
CA THR A 234 3.96 2.30 -14.36
C THR A 234 4.23 1.94 -15.81
N SER A 235 3.31 2.25 -16.72
CA SER A 235 3.50 2.05 -18.15
C SER A 235 4.76 2.79 -18.64
N PRO A 236 5.39 2.37 -19.75
CA PRO A 236 6.57 3.06 -20.29
C PRO A 236 6.34 4.57 -20.51
N SER A 237 5.14 4.95 -20.97
CA SER A 237 4.75 6.36 -21.16
C SER A 237 4.66 7.14 -19.84
N SER A 238 4.19 6.49 -18.77
CA SER A 238 4.13 7.06 -17.43
C SER A 238 5.53 7.18 -16.83
N LEU A 239 6.37 6.17 -17.00
CA LEU A 239 7.73 6.13 -16.46
C LEU A 239 8.67 7.14 -17.11
N ALA A 240 8.48 7.43 -18.40
CA ALA A 240 9.25 8.45 -19.12
C ALA A 240 9.18 9.84 -18.44
N LYS A 241 8.07 10.15 -17.76
CA LYS A 241 7.88 11.44 -17.07
C LYS A 241 8.82 11.62 -15.87
N TYR A 242 9.32 10.54 -15.28
CA TYR A 242 10.16 10.57 -14.09
C TYR A 242 11.66 10.72 -14.40
N SER A 243 12.06 10.78 -15.68
CA SER A 243 13.45 11.02 -16.12
C SER A 243 14.49 10.10 -15.45
N VAL A 244 14.18 8.81 -15.36
CA VAL A 244 14.98 7.81 -14.63
C VAL A 244 16.06 7.22 -15.54
N LYS A 245 17.35 7.20 -15.11
CA LYS A 245 18.42 6.54 -15.88
C LYS A 245 18.37 5.01 -15.77
N PHE A 246 17.97 4.49 -14.62
CA PHE A 246 17.91 3.06 -14.34
C PHE A 246 16.60 2.70 -13.63
N CYS A 247 15.80 1.86 -14.25
CA CYS A 247 14.53 1.38 -13.72
C CYS A 247 14.60 -0.14 -13.55
N PRO A 248 14.46 -0.68 -12.32
CA PRO A 248 14.34 -2.12 -12.12
C PRO A 248 13.15 -2.70 -12.88
N PRO A 249 13.13 -4.02 -13.17
CA PRO A 249 12.06 -4.63 -13.94
C PRO A 249 10.71 -4.54 -13.21
N ASN A 250 9.64 -4.35 -13.97
CA ASN A 250 8.28 -4.42 -13.47
C ASN A 250 7.92 -5.86 -13.14
N GLU A 251 7.30 -6.08 -11.99
CA GLU A 251 6.66 -7.36 -11.67
C GLU A 251 5.23 -7.41 -12.22
N PRO A 252 4.76 -8.55 -12.75
CA PRO A 252 3.37 -8.69 -13.19
C PRO A 252 2.36 -8.43 -12.07
N ALA A 253 1.31 -7.67 -12.36
CA ALA A 253 0.28 -7.30 -11.39
C ALA A 253 -0.46 -8.52 -10.80
N ASN A 254 -0.64 -9.59 -11.58
CA ASN A 254 -1.24 -10.84 -11.09
C ASN A 254 -0.38 -11.55 -10.03
N GLN A 255 0.95 -11.51 -10.15
CA GLN A 255 1.87 -12.08 -9.16
C GLN A 255 1.82 -11.26 -7.87
N CYS A 256 1.85 -9.94 -7.99
CA CYS A 256 1.69 -9.02 -6.87
C CYS A 256 0.35 -9.25 -6.14
N ALA A 257 -0.76 -9.33 -6.87
CA ALA A 257 -2.09 -9.60 -6.31
C ALA A 257 -2.12 -10.94 -5.55
N LYS A 258 -1.57 -12.01 -6.13
CA LYS A 258 -1.46 -13.33 -5.48
C LYS A 258 -0.67 -13.27 -4.17
N ALA A 259 0.45 -12.54 -4.15
CA ALA A 259 1.24 -12.33 -2.95
C ALA A 259 0.47 -11.55 -1.87
N ILE A 260 -0.22 -10.47 -2.26
CA ILE A 260 -1.07 -9.65 -1.38
C ILE A 260 -2.16 -10.49 -0.72
N VAL A 261 -2.94 -11.24 -1.51
CA VAL A 261 -4.04 -12.05 -0.97
C VAL A 261 -3.49 -13.15 -0.06
N LYS A 262 -2.40 -13.83 -0.44
CA LYS A 262 -1.75 -14.86 0.40
C LYS A 262 -1.25 -14.27 1.74
N SER A 263 -0.59 -13.12 1.69
CA SER A 263 -0.06 -12.42 2.87
C SER A 263 -1.18 -11.94 3.80
N THR A 264 -2.25 -11.41 3.21
CA THR A 264 -3.47 -11.00 3.94
C THR A 264 -4.12 -12.21 4.62
N CYS A 265 -4.31 -13.32 3.92
CA CYS A 265 -4.91 -14.55 4.48
C CYS A 265 -4.06 -15.12 5.63
N ARG A 266 -2.73 -15.05 5.52
CA ARG A 266 -1.77 -15.44 6.56
C ARG A 266 -1.79 -14.50 7.78
N GLY A 267 -2.28 -13.27 7.61
CA GLY A 267 -2.33 -12.26 8.67
C GLY A 267 -0.97 -11.59 8.90
N ASP A 268 -0.20 -11.39 7.83
CA ASP A 268 1.04 -10.61 7.91
C ASP A 268 0.74 -9.14 8.15
N ARG A 269 1.63 -8.47 8.89
CA ARG A 269 1.50 -7.03 9.14
C ARG A 269 2.00 -6.18 7.97
N TYR A 270 3.02 -6.68 7.28
CA TYR A 270 3.69 -5.99 6.18
C TYR A 270 3.98 -6.97 5.06
N LEU A 271 3.82 -6.50 3.83
CA LEU A 271 4.29 -7.19 2.62
C LEU A 271 5.04 -6.17 1.77
N THR A 272 6.25 -6.53 1.34
CA THR A 272 6.98 -5.80 0.30
C THR A 272 7.09 -6.75 -0.87
N GLU A 273 6.65 -6.32 -2.05
CA GLU A 273 6.60 -7.17 -3.24
C GLU A 273 7.07 -6.38 -4.47
N PRO A 274 8.16 -6.78 -5.16
CA PRO A 274 9.05 -7.89 -4.82
C PRO A 274 9.78 -7.74 -3.47
N SER A 275 10.02 -8.85 -2.77
CA SER A 275 10.62 -8.84 -1.43
C SER A 275 12.05 -8.28 -1.35
N TRP A 276 12.80 -8.26 -2.46
CA TRP A 276 14.17 -7.72 -2.50
C TRP A 276 14.20 -6.19 -2.29
N TRP A 277 13.08 -5.48 -2.50
CA TRP A 277 12.98 -4.05 -2.18
C TRP A 277 13.17 -3.75 -0.68
N ASN A 278 13.04 -4.74 0.20
CA ASN A 278 13.38 -4.58 1.62
C ASN A 278 14.85 -4.20 1.83
N ALA A 279 15.75 -4.53 0.90
CA ALA A 279 17.14 -4.09 0.96
C ALA A 279 17.25 -2.56 0.92
N LEU A 280 16.40 -1.87 0.15
CA LEU A 280 16.39 -0.41 0.06
C LEU A 280 16.06 0.24 1.40
N PHE A 281 15.09 -0.32 2.12
CA PHE A 281 14.77 0.12 3.48
C PHE A 281 15.97 -0.02 4.42
N MET A 282 16.71 -1.14 4.34
CA MET A 282 17.92 -1.34 5.12
C MET A 282 19.01 -0.33 4.79
N PHE A 283 19.22 -0.01 3.51
CA PHE A 283 20.17 1.03 3.10
C PHE A 283 19.76 2.41 3.60
N LYS A 284 18.47 2.77 3.56
CA LYS A 284 18.00 4.05 4.10
C LYS A 284 18.23 4.14 5.61
N LEU A 285 18.08 3.03 6.33
CA LEU A 285 18.28 2.98 7.79
C LEU A 285 19.76 3.05 8.19
N LEU A 286 20.64 2.35 7.45
CA LEU A 286 22.05 2.20 7.84
C LEU A 286 22.96 3.27 7.24
N CYS A 287 22.74 3.68 6.00
CA CYS A 287 23.60 4.60 5.26
C CYS A 287 22.76 5.59 4.41
N PRO A 288 21.94 6.47 5.04
CA PRO A 288 21.04 7.37 4.31
C PRO A 288 21.78 8.31 3.35
N GLU A 289 22.97 8.79 3.70
CA GLU A 289 23.77 9.68 2.87
C GLU A 289 24.27 8.99 1.60
N ALA A 290 24.68 7.72 1.72
CA ALA A 290 25.10 6.91 0.58
C ALA A 290 23.94 6.63 -0.36
N LEU A 291 22.76 6.34 0.19
CA LEU A 291 21.55 6.16 -0.61
C LEU A 291 21.17 7.47 -1.33
N ASP A 292 21.18 8.61 -0.63
CA ASP A 292 20.86 9.90 -1.24
C ASP A 292 21.86 10.25 -2.37
N PHE A 293 23.15 9.94 -2.21
CA PHE A 293 24.16 10.08 -3.27
C PHE A 293 23.84 9.20 -4.49
N LEU A 294 23.54 7.91 -4.27
CA LEU A 294 23.20 6.97 -5.34
C LEU A 294 21.93 7.39 -6.09
N LEU A 295 20.90 7.82 -5.37
CA LEU A 295 19.64 8.28 -5.98
C LEU A 295 19.86 9.58 -6.77
N ARG A 296 20.63 10.53 -6.25
CA ARG A 296 21.02 11.73 -7.01
C ARG A 296 21.75 11.35 -8.29
N TRP A 297 22.69 10.42 -8.25
CA TRP A 297 23.40 9.94 -9.45
C TRP A 297 22.45 9.25 -10.45
N ALA A 298 21.53 8.42 -9.97
CA ALA A 298 20.59 7.66 -10.79
C ALA A 298 19.49 8.52 -11.43
N PHE A 299 19.03 9.58 -10.75
CA PHE A 299 17.91 10.42 -11.22
C PHE A 299 18.31 11.80 -11.72
N MET A 300 19.46 12.35 -11.32
CA MET A 300 19.97 13.61 -11.90
C MET A 300 20.85 13.28 -13.10
N VAL A 301 20.26 13.31 -14.29
CA VAL A 301 20.98 13.51 -15.55
C VAL A 301 21.46 14.97 -15.56
N ASN A 302 22.66 15.23 -16.11
CA ASN A 302 23.36 16.53 -16.24
C ASN A 302 22.59 17.69 -16.93
N GLY A 303 21.25 17.67 -16.98
CA GLY A 303 20.41 18.65 -17.67
C GLY A 303 19.87 19.78 -16.80
N ALA A 304 19.63 19.57 -15.49
CA ALA A 304 18.98 20.60 -14.65
C ALA A 304 19.84 21.85 -14.38
N GLN A 305 21.14 21.80 -14.69
CA GLN A 305 22.04 22.95 -14.61
C GLN A 305 22.31 23.62 -15.97
N LYS A 306 21.89 23.02 -17.09
CA LYS A 306 22.24 23.54 -18.42
C LYS A 306 21.25 24.60 -18.95
N GLU A 307 20.03 24.64 -18.42
CA GLU A 307 19.02 25.65 -18.77
C GLU A 307 18.98 26.85 -17.79
N ARG A 308 19.73 26.81 -16.68
CA ARG A 308 19.81 27.91 -15.70
C ARG A 308 20.96 28.89 -15.96
N ARG A 309 21.44 28.97 -17.20
CA ARG A 309 22.37 29.98 -17.71
C ARG A 309 21.83 30.59 -19.00
N ILE A 310 20.65 31.22 -18.94
CA ILE A 310 20.26 32.32 -19.83
C ILE A 310 19.53 33.32 -18.96
#